data_AF-A0A7K0LWB2-F1
#
_entry.id   AF-A0A7K0LWB2-F1
#
_cell.length_a   1.000
_cell.length_b   1.000
_cell.length_c   1.000
_cell.angle_alpha   90.00
_cell.angle_beta   90.00
_cell.angle_gamma   90.00
#
_symmetry.space_group_name_H-M   'P 1'
#
loop_
_entity.id
_entity.type
_entity.pdbx_description
1 polymer ?
#
loop_
_entity_poly.entity_id
_entity_poly.type
_entity_poly.pdbx_seq_one_letter_code
_entity_poly.pdbx_strand_id
1 'polypeptide(L)'
;MSLVTRAPAHSPEADRRAARRGAMYVAEYRLRSMWKWRRSIITDGLGNPILYLTSIGLGVGSLVNANLGPTGIDGVPYLVFLAPALIAAAAMQGVMNEIMFPTLAGFLWDKGFFAMRATPISGGQIADGLLLAAAARIVFTTVVYWFVLLAFGAVGWASALTLIPIAFVAGLSWGAVMLAATANVKDDSGFISLAMRIVIMPMFLFSGTFYPLSTLPLAVQWIGWISPLWHATELGRWLSYGMAMPAWQVAVSVAYLIVLGVVGIVIARRRFERRLTA
;
A
#
# COMPACT_ATOMS: atom_id res chain seq x y z
N MET A 1 -8.65 35.25 -45.89
CA MET A 1 -7.49 35.54 -45.01
C MET A 1 -7.77 34.91 -43.64
N SER A 2 -7.41 33.64 -43.45
CA SER A 2 -7.68 32.91 -42.20
C SER A 2 -6.65 33.30 -41.15
N LEU A 3 -7.09 33.96 -40.08
CA LEU A 3 -6.28 34.20 -38.90
C LEU A 3 -6.01 32.86 -38.20
N VAL A 4 -4.90 32.23 -38.54
CA VAL A 4 -4.32 31.16 -37.73
C VAL A 4 -3.82 31.83 -36.45
N THR A 5 -4.64 31.81 -35.41
CA THR A 5 -4.25 32.20 -34.06
C THR A 5 -3.14 31.25 -33.61
N ARG A 6 -1.88 31.69 -33.71
CA ARG A 6 -0.75 30.98 -33.11
C ARG A 6 -1.04 30.82 -31.62
N ALA A 7 -1.04 29.58 -31.14
CA ALA A 7 -1.04 29.30 -29.71
C ALA A 7 0.09 30.13 -29.04
N PRO A 8 -0.16 30.75 -27.88
CA PRO A 8 0.86 31.55 -27.21
C PRO A 8 2.12 30.71 -26.98
N ALA A 9 3.28 31.25 -27.35
CA ALA A 9 4.55 30.57 -27.17
C ALA A 9 4.77 30.26 -25.68
N HIS A 10 5.00 28.98 -25.35
CA HIS A 10 5.32 28.56 -23.98
C HIS A 10 6.56 29.31 -23.50
N SER A 11 6.49 29.92 -22.32
CA SER A 11 7.66 30.60 -21.76
C SER A 11 8.67 29.53 -21.28
N PRO A 12 9.96 29.63 -21.64
CA PRO A 12 10.97 28.65 -21.23
C PRO A 12 11.08 28.49 -19.71
N GLU A 13 10.70 29.52 -18.95
CA GLU A 13 10.64 29.49 -17.48
C GLU A 13 9.46 28.67 -16.94
N ALA A 14 8.29 28.73 -17.59
CA ALA A 14 7.14 27.91 -17.22
C ALA A 14 7.43 26.43 -17.46
N ASP A 15 8.10 26.10 -18.58
CA ASP A 15 8.48 24.72 -18.91
C ASP A 15 9.52 24.17 -17.92
N ARG A 16 10.50 24.98 -17.49
CA ARG A 16 11.46 24.59 -16.45
C ARG A 16 10.81 24.38 -15.08
N ARG A 17 9.81 25.20 -14.72
CA ARG A 17 9.05 25.02 -13.47
C ARG A 17 8.18 23.77 -13.52
N ALA A 18 7.51 23.54 -14.64
CA ALA A 18 6.72 22.32 -14.89
C ALA A 18 7.60 21.08 -14.82
N ALA A 19 8.78 21.11 -15.45
CA ALA A 19 9.77 20.03 -15.41
C ALA A 19 10.37 19.80 -14.02
N ARG A 20 10.34 20.76 -13.09
CA ARG A 20 10.77 20.55 -11.69
C ARG A 20 9.65 20.00 -10.80
N ARG A 21 8.40 20.40 -11.05
CA ARG A 21 7.24 20.08 -10.21
C ARG A 21 6.32 19.02 -10.82
N GLY A 22 6.73 18.36 -11.90
CA GLY A 22 5.93 17.39 -12.65
C GLY A 22 5.26 16.33 -11.77
N ALA A 23 6.00 15.74 -10.83
CA ALA A 23 5.47 14.75 -9.91
C ALA A 23 4.34 15.30 -9.01
N MET A 24 4.46 16.54 -8.54
CA MET A 24 3.42 17.17 -7.73
C MET A 24 2.16 17.46 -8.54
N TYR A 25 2.30 17.90 -9.80
CA TYR A 25 1.14 18.13 -10.67
C TYR A 25 0.40 16.83 -11.00
N VAL A 26 1.14 15.74 -11.26
CA VAL A 26 0.55 14.42 -11.45
C VAL A 26 -0.14 13.96 -10.17
N ALA A 27 0.49 14.13 -9.01
CA ALA A 27 -0.10 13.77 -7.73
C ALA A 27 -1.39 14.57 -7.45
N GLU A 28 -1.38 15.88 -7.71
CA GLU A 28 -2.53 16.76 -7.54
C GLU A 28 -3.69 16.34 -8.46
N TYR A 29 -3.41 16.06 -9.72
CA TYR A 29 -4.40 15.56 -10.67
C TYR A 29 -5.05 14.26 -10.15
N ARG A 30 -4.22 13.32 -9.66
CA ARG A 30 -4.70 12.05 -9.10
C ARG A 30 -5.55 12.27 -7.85
N LEU A 31 -5.12 13.11 -6.91
CA LEU A 31 -5.87 13.41 -5.69
C LEU A 31 -7.21 14.09 -5.99
N ARG A 32 -7.25 15.04 -6.94
CA ARG A 32 -8.50 15.66 -7.41
C ARG A 32 -9.45 14.64 -8.04
N SER A 33 -8.90 13.65 -8.75
CA SER A 33 -9.70 12.54 -9.29
C SER A 33 -10.27 11.67 -8.18
N MET A 34 -9.46 11.30 -7.18
CA MET A 34 -9.89 10.51 -6.02
C MET A 34 -10.97 11.22 -5.20
N TRP A 35 -10.92 12.55 -5.10
CA TRP A 35 -11.90 13.34 -4.34
C TRP A 35 -13.35 13.14 -4.78
N LYS A 36 -13.55 12.82 -6.07
CA LYS A 36 -14.88 12.49 -6.63
C LYS A 36 -15.46 11.22 -6.00
N TRP A 37 -14.59 10.29 -5.62
CA TRP A 37 -14.92 8.98 -5.06
C TRP A 37 -14.81 8.93 -3.53
N ARG A 38 -14.66 10.08 -2.86
CA ARG A 38 -14.43 10.15 -1.40
C ARG A 38 -15.46 9.38 -0.56
N ARG A 39 -16.72 9.34 -0.99
CA ARG A 39 -17.78 8.60 -0.29
C ARG A 39 -17.51 7.10 -0.35
N SER A 40 -17.30 6.55 -1.55
CA SER A 40 -16.95 5.14 -1.75
C SER A 40 -15.69 4.75 -0.98
N ILE A 41 -14.69 5.63 -1.02
CA ILE A 41 -13.44 5.51 -0.28
C ILE A 41 -13.64 5.38 1.23
N ILE A 42 -14.52 6.20 1.82
CA ILE A 42 -14.84 6.17 3.26
C ILE A 42 -15.66 4.93 3.59
N THR A 43 -16.67 4.63 2.77
CA THR A 43 -17.53 3.46 2.97
C THR A 43 -16.73 2.17 2.92
N ASP A 44 -15.79 2.03 1.99
CA ASP A 44 -14.91 0.86 1.90
C ASP A 44 -13.94 0.80 3.09
N GLY A 45 -13.33 1.95 3.44
CA GLY A 45 -12.39 2.06 4.55
C GLY A 45 -13.00 1.83 5.94
N LEU A 46 -14.32 1.98 6.11
CA LEU A 46 -15.02 1.67 7.36
C LEU A 46 -15.72 0.31 7.29
N GLY A 47 -16.38 0.01 6.18
CA GLY A 47 -17.21 -1.18 6.01
C GLY A 47 -16.40 -2.46 6.09
N ASN A 48 -15.31 -2.57 5.33
CA ASN A 48 -14.51 -3.78 5.31
C ASN A 48 -13.89 -4.08 6.69
N PRO A 49 -13.21 -3.13 7.37
CA PRO A 49 -12.62 -3.39 8.68
C PRO A 49 -13.65 -3.73 9.76
N ILE A 50 -14.79 -3.04 9.79
CA ILE A 50 -15.86 -3.30 10.77
C ILE A 50 -16.42 -4.70 10.56
N LEU A 51 -16.76 -5.06 9.32
CA LEU A 51 -17.29 -6.39 9.00
C LEU A 51 -16.28 -7.48 9.32
N TYR A 52 -15.02 -7.28 8.97
CA TYR A 52 -13.95 -8.23 9.22
C TYR A 52 -13.69 -8.41 10.72
N LEU A 53 -13.52 -7.32 11.48
CA LEU A 53 -13.27 -7.36 12.92
C LEU A 53 -14.47 -7.90 13.69
N THR A 54 -15.70 -7.59 13.28
CA THR A 54 -16.90 -8.18 13.87
C THR A 54 -16.94 -9.69 13.64
N SER A 55 -16.69 -10.11 12.39
CA SER A 55 -16.71 -11.54 12.01
C SER A 55 -15.63 -12.33 12.75
N ILE A 56 -14.39 -11.81 12.78
CA ILE A 56 -13.28 -12.49 13.43
C ILE A 56 -13.35 -12.38 14.94
N GLY A 57 -13.71 -11.22 15.49
CA GLY A 57 -13.80 -11.01 16.93
C GLY A 57 -14.87 -11.90 17.57
N LEU A 58 -16.07 -11.95 16.98
CA LEU A 58 -17.15 -12.82 17.48
C LEU A 58 -16.92 -14.29 17.12
N GLY A 59 -16.42 -14.57 15.92
CA GLY A 59 -16.22 -15.94 15.43
C GLY A 59 -14.97 -16.60 16.01
N VAL A 60 -13.79 -16.23 15.50
CA VAL A 60 -12.52 -16.87 15.87
C VAL A 60 -12.06 -16.43 17.27
N GLY A 61 -12.28 -15.17 17.63
CA GLY A 61 -11.89 -14.63 18.94
C GLY A 61 -12.56 -15.35 20.10
N SER A 62 -13.84 -15.72 19.98
CA SER A 62 -14.53 -16.51 21.01
C SER A 62 -13.95 -17.92 21.16
N LEU A 63 -13.58 -18.57 20.05
CA LEU A 63 -12.92 -19.88 20.06
C LEU A 63 -11.51 -19.80 20.67
N VAL A 64 -10.73 -18.79 20.32
CA VAL A 64 -9.40 -18.57 20.88
C VAL A 64 -9.49 -18.33 22.38
N ASN A 65 -10.40 -17.47 22.83
CA ASN A 65 -10.62 -17.22 24.25
C ASN A 65 -11.07 -18.49 25.01
N ALA A 66 -11.86 -19.35 24.38
CA ALA A 66 -12.32 -20.60 24.98
C ALA A 66 -11.19 -21.65 25.13
N ASN A 67 -10.22 -21.68 24.20
CA ASN A 67 -9.15 -22.70 24.19
C ASN A 67 -7.85 -22.23 24.86
N LEU A 68 -7.49 -20.95 24.71
CA LEU A 68 -6.21 -20.38 25.17
C LEU A 68 -6.39 -19.42 26.36
N GLY A 69 -7.63 -19.17 26.78
CA GLY A 69 -7.94 -18.22 27.85
C GLY A 69 -7.86 -16.76 27.40
N PRO A 70 -8.06 -15.81 28.32
CA PRO A 70 -8.18 -14.38 28.02
C PRO A 70 -6.88 -13.74 27.49
N THR A 71 -5.73 -14.39 27.70
CA THR A 71 -4.41 -13.93 27.24
C THR A 71 -4.06 -14.43 25.83
N GLY A 72 -4.95 -15.16 25.15
CA GLY A 72 -4.86 -15.44 23.72
C GLY A 72 -3.49 -15.91 23.21
N ILE A 73 -2.96 -15.20 22.21
CA ILE A 73 -1.69 -15.50 21.53
C ILE A 73 -0.65 -14.46 21.99
N ASP A 74 0.60 -14.88 22.22
CA ASP A 74 1.68 -14.03 22.75
C ASP A 74 1.38 -13.35 24.10
N GLY A 75 0.41 -13.87 24.85
CA GLY A 75 -0.02 -13.28 26.12
C GLY A 75 -0.94 -12.05 25.97
N VAL A 76 -1.41 -11.74 24.75
CA VAL A 76 -2.34 -10.64 24.47
C VAL A 76 -3.68 -11.14 23.91
N PRO A 77 -4.78 -10.37 24.08
CA PRO A 77 -6.06 -10.70 23.47
C PRO A 77 -5.92 -10.88 21.96
N TYR A 78 -6.67 -11.82 21.38
CA TYR A 78 -6.53 -12.18 19.96
C TYR A 78 -6.67 -10.98 19.01
N LEU A 79 -7.58 -10.05 19.29
CA LEU A 79 -7.73 -8.83 18.48
C LEU A 79 -6.48 -7.93 18.53
N VAL A 80 -5.80 -7.86 19.68
CA VAL A 80 -4.54 -7.11 19.85
C VAL A 80 -3.42 -7.76 19.03
N PHE A 81 -3.36 -9.09 19.02
CA PHE A 81 -2.41 -9.85 18.19
C PHE A 81 -2.61 -9.63 16.69
N LEU A 82 -3.87 -9.53 16.24
CA LEU A 82 -4.22 -9.31 14.83
C LEU A 82 -3.98 -7.87 14.36
N ALA A 83 -4.19 -6.89 15.23
CA ALA A 83 -4.27 -5.47 14.87
C ALA A 83 -3.09 -4.97 13.99
N PRO A 84 -1.81 -5.26 14.30
CA PRO A 84 -0.69 -4.81 13.47
C PRO A 84 -0.69 -5.40 12.05
N ALA A 85 -1.08 -6.67 11.91
CA ALA A 85 -1.17 -7.32 10.62
C ALA A 85 -2.31 -6.76 9.77
N LEU A 86 -3.47 -6.52 10.40
CA LEU A 86 -4.65 -6.04 9.71
C LEU A 86 -4.49 -4.62 9.17
N ILE A 87 -3.92 -3.70 9.96
CA ILE A 87 -3.68 -2.33 9.51
C ILE A 87 -2.62 -2.27 8.40
N ALA A 88 -1.56 -3.08 8.48
CA ALA A 88 -0.55 -3.19 7.43
C ALA A 88 -1.12 -3.81 6.15
N ALA A 89 -1.92 -4.88 6.26
CA ALA A 89 -2.60 -5.51 5.14
C ALA A 89 -3.60 -4.57 4.46
N ALA A 90 -4.31 -3.75 5.23
CA ALA A 90 -5.21 -2.74 4.69
C ALA A 90 -4.46 -1.67 3.91
N ALA A 91 -3.32 -1.19 4.43
CA ALA A 91 -2.45 -0.25 3.73
C ALA A 91 -1.93 -0.83 2.40
N MET A 92 -1.49 -2.09 2.39
CA MET A 92 -0.99 -2.79 1.20
C MET A 92 -2.06 -3.09 0.16
N GLN A 93 -3.28 -3.43 0.58
CA GLN A 93 -4.39 -3.64 -0.34
C GLN A 93 -4.89 -2.30 -0.90
N GLY A 94 -5.00 -1.27 -0.05
CA GLY A 94 -5.40 0.08 -0.45
C GLY A 94 -4.45 0.68 -1.49
N VAL A 95 -3.15 0.60 -1.27
CA VAL A 95 -2.15 1.11 -2.23
C VAL A 95 -2.19 0.37 -3.57
N MET A 96 -2.40 -0.95 -3.57
CA MET A 96 -2.48 -1.72 -4.82
C MET A 96 -3.61 -1.21 -5.69
N ASN A 97 -4.78 -0.95 -5.11
CA ASN A 97 -5.91 -0.38 -5.85
C ASN A 97 -5.56 0.99 -6.46
N GLU A 98 -4.87 1.85 -5.70
CA GLU A 98 -4.51 3.20 -6.16
C GLU A 98 -3.32 3.25 -7.13
N ILE A 99 -2.58 2.16 -7.26
CA ILE A 99 -1.43 2.07 -8.16
C ILE A 99 -1.78 1.28 -9.42
N MET A 100 -2.41 0.12 -9.27
CA MET A 100 -2.62 -0.79 -10.39
C MET A 100 -3.63 -0.25 -11.40
N PHE A 101 -4.84 0.08 -10.94
CA PHE A 101 -5.89 0.59 -11.84
C PHE A 101 -5.47 1.88 -12.54
N PRO A 102 -4.89 2.89 -11.87
CA PRO A 102 -4.48 4.12 -12.53
C PRO A 102 -3.32 3.94 -13.49
N THR A 103 -2.42 3.00 -13.19
CA THR A 103 -1.30 2.70 -14.09
C THR A 103 -1.78 2.03 -15.37
N LEU A 104 -2.72 1.08 -15.26
CA LEU A 104 -3.32 0.44 -16.43
C LEU A 104 -4.18 1.42 -17.23
N ALA A 105 -4.96 2.26 -16.56
CA ALA A 105 -5.71 3.33 -17.21
C ALA A 105 -4.78 4.21 -18.06
N GLY A 106 -3.74 4.75 -17.42
CA GLY A 106 -2.79 5.68 -18.03
C GLY A 106 -1.97 5.11 -19.19
N PHE A 107 -1.74 3.79 -19.23
CA PHE A 107 -0.99 3.13 -20.31
C PHE A 107 -1.85 2.45 -21.38
N LEU A 108 -2.99 1.85 -21.00
CA LEU A 108 -3.77 0.97 -21.87
C LEU A 108 -5.14 1.53 -22.22
N TRP A 109 -5.91 2.00 -21.22
CA TRP A 109 -7.32 2.32 -21.41
C TRP A 109 -7.55 3.76 -21.91
N ASP A 110 -7.08 4.76 -21.15
CA ASP A 110 -7.24 6.18 -21.50
C ASP A 110 -5.99 6.79 -22.11
N LYS A 111 -4.85 6.08 -22.01
CA LYS A 111 -3.53 6.50 -22.51
C LYS A 111 -3.10 7.89 -21.97
N GLY A 112 -3.59 8.27 -20.80
CA GLY A 112 -3.36 9.58 -20.18
C GLY A 112 -1.89 9.87 -19.90
N PHE A 113 -1.04 8.85 -19.70
CA PHE A 113 0.40 9.07 -19.49
C PHE A 113 1.12 9.54 -20.76
N PHE A 114 0.66 9.13 -21.94
CA PHE A 114 1.21 9.64 -23.21
C PHE A 114 0.84 11.11 -23.40
N ALA A 115 -0.38 11.51 -23.03
CA ALA A 115 -0.78 12.91 -23.02
C ALA A 115 0.03 13.75 -22.01
N MET A 116 0.30 13.22 -20.81
CA MET A 116 1.18 13.86 -19.84
C MET A 116 2.61 14.01 -20.38
N ARG A 117 3.13 12.99 -21.10
CA ARG A 117 4.48 13.03 -21.69
C ARG A 117 4.60 14.00 -22.87
N ALA A 118 3.50 14.42 -23.48
CA ALA A 118 3.50 15.50 -24.47
C ALA A 118 3.82 16.89 -23.85
N THR A 119 3.87 16.98 -22.51
CA THR A 119 4.32 18.16 -21.77
C THR A 119 5.76 17.95 -21.23
N PRO A 120 6.41 18.97 -20.63
CA PRO A 120 7.76 18.85 -20.04
C PRO A 120 7.92 17.88 -18.85
N ILE A 121 6.94 17.01 -18.58
CA ILE A 121 6.95 16.03 -17.49
C ILE A 121 7.61 14.73 -17.95
N SER A 122 8.53 14.18 -17.15
CA SER A 122 9.18 12.88 -17.44
C SER A 122 8.34 11.68 -17.00
N GLY A 123 8.62 10.50 -17.56
CA GLY A 123 7.97 9.26 -17.14
C GLY A 123 8.27 8.93 -15.67
N GLY A 124 9.51 9.19 -15.23
CA GLY A 124 9.87 9.07 -13.82
C GLY A 124 9.03 9.95 -12.90
N GLN A 125 8.71 11.18 -13.31
CA GLN A 125 7.85 12.08 -12.55
C GLN A 125 6.39 11.63 -12.51
N ILE A 126 5.90 11.00 -13.58
CA ILE A 126 4.57 10.40 -13.57
C ILE A 126 4.50 9.28 -12.53
N ALA A 127 5.49 8.38 -12.51
CA ALA A 127 5.59 7.32 -11.51
C ALA A 127 5.63 7.88 -10.07
N ASP A 128 6.45 8.90 -9.83
CA ASP A 128 6.54 9.56 -8.52
C ASP A 128 5.23 10.23 -8.12
N GLY A 129 4.54 10.88 -9.05
CA GLY A 129 3.25 11.51 -8.80
C GLY A 129 2.17 10.50 -8.42
N LEU A 130 2.16 9.33 -9.05
CA LEU A 130 1.28 8.23 -8.65
C LEU A 130 1.57 7.76 -7.22
N LEU A 131 2.85 7.54 -6.87
CA LEU A 131 3.24 7.12 -5.52
C LEU A 131 2.92 8.19 -4.47
N LEU A 132 3.11 9.47 -4.78
CA LEU A 132 2.77 10.57 -3.87
C LEU A 132 1.27 10.65 -3.60
N ALA A 133 0.44 10.51 -4.64
CA ALA A 133 -1.02 10.46 -4.46
C ALA A 133 -1.46 9.21 -3.67
N ALA A 134 -0.86 8.06 -3.97
CA ALA A 134 -1.13 6.83 -3.23
C ALA A 134 -0.68 6.93 -1.77
N ALA A 135 0.46 7.56 -1.48
CA ALA A 135 0.94 7.80 -0.12
C ALA A 135 -0.09 8.57 0.72
N ALA A 136 -0.64 9.67 0.18
CA ALA A 136 -1.69 10.43 0.86
C ALA A 136 -2.96 9.59 1.12
N ARG A 137 -3.35 8.74 0.16
CA ARG A 137 -4.47 7.80 0.34
C ARG A 137 -4.20 6.77 1.44
N ILE A 138 -2.99 6.19 1.47
CA ILE A 138 -2.62 5.16 2.45
C ILE A 138 -2.69 5.75 3.86
N VAL A 139 -2.17 6.96 4.07
CA VAL A 139 -2.26 7.63 5.38
C VAL A 139 -3.71 7.74 5.82
N PHE A 140 -4.60 8.22 4.95
CA PHE A 140 -6.02 8.33 5.26
C PHE A 140 -6.66 6.99 5.61
N THR A 141 -6.48 5.96 4.77
CA THR A 141 -7.07 4.62 4.99
C THR A 141 -6.53 3.96 6.26
N THR A 142 -5.24 4.10 6.52
CA THR A 142 -4.56 3.57 7.71
C THR A 142 -5.08 4.24 8.98
N VAL A 143 -5.24 5.57 8.98
CA VAL A 143 -5.82 6.32 10.11
C VAL A 143 -7.26 5.89 10.38
N VAL A 144 -8.08 5.77 9.33
CA VAL A 144 -9.47 5.31 9.47
C VAL A 144 -9.52 3.89 10.04
N TYR A 145 -8.71 2.97 9.50
CA TYR A 145 -8.63 1.60 10.01
C TYR A 145 -8.17 1.58 11.48
N TRP A 146 -7.17 2.40 11.82
CA TRP A 146 -6.68 2.52 13.19
C TRP A 146 -7.79 2.96 14.16
N PHE A 147 -8.64 3.91 13.79
CA PHE A 147 -9.80 4.30 14.59
C PHE A 147 -10.79 3.15 14.78
N VAL A 148 -11.00 2.32 13.75
CA VAL A 148 -11.83 1.12 13.89
C VAL A 148 -11.18 0.14 14.88
N LEU A 149 -9.88 -0.13 14.78
CA LEU A 149 -9.17 -0.98 15.74
C LEU A 149 -9.26 -0.44 17.17
N LEU A 150 -9.15 0.87 17.34
CA LEU A 150 -9.30 1.55 18.63
C LEU A 150 -10.72 1.36 19.19
N ALA A 151 -11.75 1.52 18.36
CA ALA A 151 -13.15 1.33 18.75
C ALA A 151 -13.46 -0.12 19.19
N PHE A 152 -12.77 -1.10 18.59
CA PHE A 152 -12.86 -2.52 18.96
C PHE A 152 -11.97 -2.90 20.17
N GLY A 153 -11.25 -1.94 20.76
CA GLY A 153 -10.32 -2.19 21.88
C GLY A 153 -9.10 -3.02 21.50
N ALA A 154 -8.80 -3.15 20.20
CA ALA A 154 -7.69 -3.94 19.70
C ALA A 154 -6.34 -3.22 19.83
N VAL A 155 -6.35 -1.89 19.96
CA VAL A 155 -5.15 -1.07 20.10
C VAL A 155 -5.38 0.07 21.09
N GLY A 156 -4.31 0.56 21.71
CA GLY A 156 -4.34 1.78 22.53
C GLY A 156 -3.97 3.05 21.76
N TRP A 157 -4.25 4.23 22.31
CA TRP A 157 -3.95 5.53 21.70
C TRP A 157 -2.47 5.71 21.31
N ALA A 158 -1.54 5.23 22.14
CA ALA A 158 -0.10 5.34 21.89
C ALA A 158 0.36 4.57 20.64
N SER A 159 -0.37 3.53 20.24
CA SER A 159 -0.05 2.72 19.05
C SER A 159 -0.18 3.48 17.73
N ALA A 160 -0.89 4.62 17.72
CA ALA A 160 -0.99 5.46 16.52
C ALA A 160 0.39 5.88 16.00
N LEU A 161 1.30 6.22 16.93
CA LEU A 161 2.64 6.70 16.60
C LEU A 161 3.54 5.62 16.03
N THR A 162 3.19 4.34 16.20
CA THR A 162 4.01 3.20 15.78
C THR A 162 3.38 2.45 14.61
N LEU A 163 2.11 2.07 14.72
CA LEU A 163 1.41 1.28 13.71
C LEU A 163 1.15 2.06 12.41
N ILE A 164 0.80 3.34 12.48
CA ILE A 164 0.51 4.14 11.28
C ILE A 164 1.77 4.31 10.42
N PRO A 165 2.94 4.72 10.97
CA PRO A 165 4.18 4.79 10.18
C PRO A 165 4.63 3.44 9.61
N ILE A 166 4.51 2.34 10.37
CA ILE A 166 4.88 1.01 9.87
C ILE A 166 3.96 0.62 8.70
N ALA A 167 2.65 0.72 8.87
CA ALA A 167 1.69 0.40 7.82
C ALA A 167 1.89 1.30 6.59
N PHE A 168 2.21 2.58 6.80
CA PHE A 168 2.56 3.51 5.72
C PHE A 168 3.80 3.07 4.94
N VAL A 169 4.91 2.76 5.62
CA VAL A 169 6.15 2.30 4.97
C VAL A 169 5.92 0.99 4.25
N ALA A 170 5.22 0.05 4.88
CA ALA A 170 4.92 -1.26 4.30
C ALA A 170 4.03 -1.14 3.06
N GLY A 171 2.97 -0.33 3.15
CA GLY A 171 2.10 0.01 2.02
C GLY A 171 2.87 0.68 0.90
N LEU A 172 3.63 1.73 1.17
CA LEU A 172 4.37 2.44 0.12
C LEU A 172 5.42 1.55 -0.56
N SER A 173 6.12 0.72 0.23
CA SER A 173 7.12 -0.23 -0.28
C SER A 173 6.49 -1.26 -1.21
N TRP A 174 5.36 -1.84 -0.79
CA TRP A 174 4.58 -2.76 -1.63
C TRP A 174 4.00 -2.08 -2.87
N GLY A 175 3.48 -0.86 -2.71
CA GLY A 175 2.96 -0.03 -3.78
C GLY A 175 3.99 0.26 -4.87
N ALA A 176 5.24 0.52 -4.48
CA ALA A 176 6.34 0.74 -5.43
C ALA A 176 6.65 -0.51 -6.27
N VAL A 177 6.63 -1.70 -5.66
CA VAL A 177 6.80 -2.97 -6.39
C VAL A 177 5.64 -3.21 -7.34
N MET A 178 4.42 -2.97 -6.89
CA MET A 178 3.22 -3.13 -7.72
C MET A 178 3.14 -2.10 -8.85
N LEU A 179 3.63 -0.89 -8.63
CA LEU A 179 3.78 0.12 -9.70
C LEU A 179 4.77 -0.37 -10.76
N ALA A 180 5.93 -0.88 -10.33
CA ALA A 180 6.94 -1.43 -11.23
C ALA A 180 6.40 -2.65 -12.01
N ALA A 181 5.68 -3.56 -11.35
CA ALA A 181 5.07 -4.72 -11.99
C ALA A 181 4.01 -4.29 -13.02
N THR A 182 3.11 -3.38 -12.62
CA THR A 182 2.00 -2.91 -13.47
C THR A 182 2.51 -2.13 -14.68
N ALA A 183 3.60 -1.37 -14.54
CA ALA A 183 4.23 -0.65 -15.64
C ALA A 183 4.69 -1.57 -16.80
N ASN A 184 4.87 -2.87 -16.56
CA ASN A 184 5.26 -3.84 -17.58
C ASN A 184 4.07 -4.54 -18.26
N VAL A 185 2.85 -4.30 -17.80
CA VAL A 185 1.65 -4.97 -18.32
C VAL A 185 1.25 -4.35 -19.65
N LYS A 186 1.22 -5.17 -20.71
CA LYS A 186 0.84 -4.76 -22.07
C LYS A 186 -0.60 -5.13 -22.43
N ASP A 187 -1.13 -6.14 -21.76
CA ASP A 187 -2.50 -6.62 -21.90
C ASP A 187 -3.07 -6.83 -20.49
N ASP A 188 -4.29 -6.37 -20.26
CA ASP A 188 -4.89 -6.35 -18.93
C ASP A 188 -5.58 -7.66 -18.55
N SER A 189 -5.50 -8.68 -19.43
CA SER A 189 -6.12 -10.00 -19.29
C SER A 189 -5.76 -10.69 -17.97
N GLY A 190 -6.52 -10.38 -16.92
CA GLY A 190 -6.40 -11.01 -15.60
C GLY A 190 -5.23 -10.57 -14.72
N PHE A 191 -4.37 -9.63 -15.12
CA PHE A 191 -3.20 -9.25 -14.29
C PHE A 191 -3.62 -8.74 -12.90
N ILE A 192 -4.63 -7.87 -12.83
CA ILE A 192 -5.15 -7.34 -11.56
C ILE A 192 -5.69 -8.49 -10.70
N SER A 193 -6.54 -9.33 -11.29
CA SER A 193 -7.15 -10.48 -10.60
C SER A 193 -6.11 -11.48 -10.11
N LEU A 194 -5.08 -11.75 -10.92
CA LEU A 194 -3.98 -12.65 -10.58
C LEU A 194 -3.17 -12.08 -9.41
N ALA A 195 -2.79 -10.80 -9.45
CA ALA A 195 -2.06 -10.16 -8.36
C ALA A 195 -2.87 -10.18 -7.05
N MET A 196 -4.15 -9.83 -7.11
CA MET A 196 -5.01 -9.81 -5.93
C MET A 196 -5.25 -11.21 -5.34
N ARG A 197 -5.42 -12.24 -6.18
CA ARG A 197 -5.75 -13.60 -5.69
C ARG A 197 -4.54 -14.45 -5.36
N ILE A 198 -3.49 -14.40 -6.17
CA ILE A 198 -2.33 -15.29 -6.05
C ILE A 198 -1.21 -14.66 -5.24
N VAL A 199 -1.18 -13.33 -5.10
CA VAL A 199 -0.13 -12.65 -4.33
C VAL A 199 -0.66 -12.21 -2.98
N ILE A 200 -1.73 -11.41 -2.93
CA ILE A 200 -2.24 -10.87 -1.65
C ILE A 200 -2.79 -11.96 -0.73
N MET A 201 -3.60 -12.90 -1.24
CA MET A 201 -4.21 -13.90 -0.36
C MET A 201 -3.16 -14.82 0.31
N PRO A 202 -2.20 -15.42 -0.42
CA PRO A 202 -1.15 -16.20 0.23
C PRO A 202 -0.28 -15.34 1.16
N MET A 203 0.07 -14.12 0.74
CA MET A 203 0.78 -13.19 1.60
C MET A 203 0.01 -12.98 2.92
N PHE A 204 -1.28 -12.69 2.86
CA PHE A 204 -2.10 -12.46 4.04
C PHE A 204 -2.22 -13.70 4.95
N LEU A 205 -2.36 -14.90 4.38
CA LEU A 205 -2.49 -16.15 5.14
C LEU A 205 -1.16 -16.58 5.78
N PHE A 206 -0.05 -16.46 5.06
CA PHE A 206 1.25 -17.00 5.46
C PHE A 206 2.20 -15.97 6.10
N SER A 207 1.79 -14.71 6.25
CA SER A 207 2.60 -13.67 6.92
C SER A 207 2.47 -13.65 8.45
N GLY A 208 1.99 -14.73 9.05
CA GLY A 208 1.76 -14.79 10.48
C GLY A 208 0.65 -13.87 10.96
N THR A 209 -0.32 -13.54 10.10
CA THR A 209 -1.45 -12.65 10.42
C THR A 209 -2.33 -13.25 11.52
N PHE A 210 -2.72 -14.52 11.38
CA PHE A 210 -3.68 -15.20 12.27
C PHE A 210 -3.02 -15.97 13.41
N TYR A 211 -1.82 -16.50 13.17
CA TYR A 211 -1.02 -17.24 14.14
C TYR A 211 0.46 -16.89 13.92
N PRO A 212 1.33 -17.04 14.93
CA PRO A 212 2.75 -16.77 14.75
C PRO A 212 3.35 -17.62 13.62
N LEU A 213 4.25 -17.04 12.82
CA LEU A 213 4.83 -17.75 11.68
C LEU A 213 5.52 -19.07 12.08
N SER A 214 6.09 -19.11 13.29
CA SER A 214 6.77 -20.27 13.86
C SER A 214 5.85 -21.48 14.09
N THR A 215 4.53 -21.30 14.15
CA THR A 215 3.58 -22.42 14.31
C THR A 215 3.29 -23.13 13.00
N LEU A 216 3.64 -22.55 11.84
CA LEU A 216 3.43 -23.17 10.54
C LEU A 216 4.54 -24.22 10.25
N PRO A 217 4.25 -25.25 9.43
CA PRO A 217 5.30 -26.17 8.96
C PRO A 217 6.43 -25.43 8.26
N LEU A 218 7.68 -25.85 8.48
CA LEU A 218 8.87 -25.20 7.91
C LEU A 218 8.78 -25.02 6.38
N ALA A 219 8.12 -25.96 5.70
CA ALA A 219 7.90 -25.95 4.25
C ALA A 219 7.13 -24.73 3.71
N VAL A 220 6.35 -24.03 4.55
CA VAL A 220 5.58 -22.84 4.13
C VAL A 220 6.06 -21.54 4.79
N GLN A 221 6.94 -21.62 5.80
CA GLN A 221 7.41 -20.43 6.52
C GLN A 221 8.18 -19.45 5.61
N TRP A 222 8.85 -19.95 4.57
CA TRP A 222 9.59 -19.11 3.63
C TRP A 222 8.69 -18.11 2.89
N ILE A 223 7.40 -18.42 2.69
CA ILE A 223 6.42 -17.48 2.10
C ILE A 223 6.24 -16.27 3.02
N GLY A 224 6.23 -16.50 4.33
CA GLY A 224 6.21 -15.43 5.33
C GLY A 224 7.50 -14.61 5.30
N TRP A 225 8.67 -15.24 5.23
CA TRP A 225 9.95 -14.50 5.26
C TRP A 225 10.20 -13.62 4.04
N ILE A 226 9.65 -13.94 2.87
CA ILE A 226 9.72 -13.05 1.69
C ILE A 226 8.59 -12.02 1.67
N SER A 227 7.65 -12.10 2.60
CA SER A 227 6.49 -11.22 2.61
C SER A 227 6.82 -9.89 3.29
N PRO A 228 6.60 -8.75 2.62
CA PRO A 228 6.68 -7.45 3.30
C PRO A 228 5.64 -7.33 4.43
N LEU A 229 4.52 -8.06 4.33
CA LEU A 229 3.48 -8.03 5.36
C LEU A 229 3.96 -8.69 6.65
N TRP A 230 4.77 -9.75 6.57
CA TRP A 230 5.33 -10.38 7.77
C TRP A 230 6.26 -9.42 8.50
N HIS A 231 7.18 -8.78 7.77
CA HIS A 231 8.09 -7.78 8.34
C HIS A 231 7.35 -6.61 9.00
N ALA A 232 6.29 -6.10 8.36
CA ALA A 232 5.45 -5.05 8.92
C ALA A 232 4.68 -5.51 10.17
N THR A 233 4.18 -6.74 10.15
CA THR A 233 3.43 -7.34 11.25
C THR A 233 4.31 -7.50 12.49
N GLU A 234 5.49 -8.10 12.34
CA GLU A 234 6.41 -8.34 13.45
C GLU A 234 6.91 -7.02 14.08
N LEU A 235 7.29 -6.04 13.24
CA LEU A 235 7.65 -4.70 13.72
C LEU A 235 6.48 -4.04 14.45
N GLY A 236 5.26 -4.19 13.94
CA GLY A 236 4.07 -3.62 14.54
C GLY A 236 3.70 -4.29 15.87
N ARG A 237 3.93 -5.59 16.04
CA ARG A 237 3.75 -6.31 17.31
C ARG A 237 4.79 -5.91 18.35
N TRP A 238 6.06 -5.85 17.93
CA TRP A 238 7.17 -5.39 18.76
C TRP A 238 6.92 -3.97 19.30
N LEU A 239 6.46 -3.04 18.45
CA LEU A 239 6.20 -1.66 18.87
C LEU A 239 4.84 -1.40 19.52
N SER A 240 3.83 -2.26 19.32
CA SER A 240 2.47 -2.00 19.84
C SER A 240 2.23 -2.60 21.21
N TYR A 241 2.62 -3.86 21.44
CA TYR A 241 2.43 -4.56 22.71
C TYR A 241 3.71 -5.16 23.29
N GLY A 242 4.87 -4.91 22.67
CA GLY A 242 6.16 -5.31 23.24
C GLY A 242 6.50 -6.79 23.00
N MET A 243 6.03 -7.40 21.92
CA MET A 243 6.44 -8.75 21.53
C MET A 243 7.98 -8.85 21.46
N ALA A 244 8.57 -9.87 22.08
CA ALA A 244 10.01 -10.06 22.08
C ALA A 244 10.54 -10.32 20.66
N MET A 245 11.33 -9.38 20.13
CA MET A 245 11.91 -9.45 18.79
C MET A 245 13.41 -9.19 18.87
N PRO A 246 14.30 -10.12 18.43
CA PRO A 246 15.73 -9.89 18.41
C PRO A 246 16.12 -8.67 17.56
N ALA A 247 17.14 -7.92 18.01
CA ALA A 247 17.57 -6.69 17.32
C ALA A 247 17.96 -6.92 15.85
N TRP A 248 18.54 -8.09 15.52
CA TRP A 248 18.88 -8.43 14.14
C TRP A 248 17.62 -8.60 13.27
N GLN A 249 16.53 -9.15 13.81
CA GLN A 249 15.27 -9.34 13.07
C GLN A 249 14.60 -7.99 12.82
N VAL A 250 14.67 -7.06 13.81
CA VAL A 250 14.21 -5.68 13.63
C VAL A 250 14.97 -5.01 12.49
N ALA A 251 16.30 -5.11 12.49
CA ALA A 251 17.15 -4.55 11.45
C ALA A 251 16.83 -5.14 10.07
N VAL A 252 16.66 -6.46 9.97
CA VAL A 252 16.28 -7.13 8.73
C VAL A 252 14.92 -6.65 8.23
N SER A 253 13.90 -6.56 9.09
CA SER A 253 12.56 -6.12 8.68
C SER A 253 12.53 -4.68 8.19
N VAL A 254 13.24 -3.78 8.87
CA VAL A 254 13.35 -2.39 8.44
C VAL A 254 14.12 -2.28 7.13
N ALA A 255 15.27 -2.95 7.03
CA ALA A 255 16.08 -2.95 5.81
C ALA A 255 15.31 -3.55 4.63
N TYR A 256 14.58 -4.64 4.86
CA TYR A 256 13.77 -5.31 3.84
C TYR A 256 12.74 -4.36 3.23
N LEU A 257 11.92 -3.69 4.07
CA LEU A 257 10.91 -2.76 3.59
C LEU A 257 11.54 -1.58 2.82
N ILE A 258 12.61 -0.98 3.36
CA ILE A 258 13.30 0.14 2.71
C ILE A 258 13.87 -0.28 1.36
N VAL A 259 14.60 -1.40 1.31
CA VAL A 259 15.20 -1.91 0.07
C VAL A 259 14.10 -2.22 -0.94
N LEU A 260 13.03 -2.89 -0.53
CA LEU A 260 11.90 -3.22 -1.38
C LEU A 260 11.27 -1.95 -2.00
N GLY A 261 11.02 -0.92 -1.18
CA GLY A 261 10.47 0.35 -1.64
C GLY A 261 11.41 1.09 -2.60
N VAL A 262 12.69 1.22 -2.24
CA VAL A 262 13.69 1.91 -3.08
C VAL A 262 13.88 1.20 -4.42
N VAL A 263 14.03 -0.13 -4.41
CA VAL A 263 14.17 -0.93 -5.63
C VAL A 263 12.91 -0.81 -6.48
N GLY A 264 11.72 -0.90 -5.87
CA GLY A 264 10.45 -0.72 -6.56
C GLY A 264 10.34 0.64 -7.26
N ILE A 265 10.69 1.73 -6.57
CA ILE A 265 10.67 3.10 -7.12
C ILE A 265 11.65 3.22 -8.30
N VAL A 266 12.88 2.74 -8.14
CA VAL A 266 13.91 2.82 -9.19
C VAL A 266 13.48 2.04 -10.43
N ILE A 267 12.95 0.83 -10.27
CA ILE A 267 12.45 0.03 -11.39
C ILE A 267 11.24 0.71 -12.03
N ALA A 268 10.27 1.18 -11.24
CA ALA A 268 9.09 1.87 -11.75
C ALA A 268 9.46 3.09 -12.60
N ARG A 269 10.31 3.99 -12.09
CA ARG A 269 10.78 5.17 -12.83
C ARG A 269 11.41 4.81 -14.17
N ARG A 270 12.32 3.81 -14.16
CA ARG A 270 13.01 3.34 -15.38
C ARG A 270 12.03 2.77 -16.40
N ARG A 271 11.02 2.02 -15.94
CA ARG A 271 10.01 1.40 -16.82
C ARG A 271 9.06 2.41 -17.41
N PHE A 272 8.59 3.37 -16.61
CA PHE A 272 7.76 4.47 -17.10
C PHE A 272 8.50 5.29 -18.14
N GLU A 273 9.76 5.66 -17.89
CA GLU A 273 10.55 6.42 -18.86
C GLU A 273 10.70 5.65 -20.17
N ARG A 274 11.18 4.39 -20.12
CA ARG A 274 11.37 3.57 -21.32
C ARG A 274 10.09 3.38 -22.13
N ARG A 275 8.94 3.20 -21.47
CA ARG A 275 7.67 2.91 -22.15
C ARG A 275 7.05 4.15 -22.79
N LEU A 276 7.31 5.34 -22.25
CA LEU A 276 6.76 6.59 -22.76
C LEU A 276 7.66 7.28 -23.80
N THR A 277 8.92 6.83 -23.93
CA THR A 277 9.85 7.31 -24.95
C THR A 277 10.05 6.35 -26.12
N ALA A 278 9.48 5.14 -26.04
CA ALA A 278 9.50 4.14 -27.11
C ALA A 278 8.36 4.39 -28.10
#